data_AF-A0A7M7LW71-F1
#
_entry.id   AF-A0A7M7LW71-F1
#
_cell.length_a   1.000
_cell.length_b   1.000
_cell.length_c   1.000
_cell.angle_alpha   90.00
_cell.angle_beta   90.00
_cell.angle_gamma   90.00
#
_symmetry.space_group_name_H-M   'P 1'
#
loop_
_entity.id
_entity.type
_entity.pdbx_description
1 polymer ?
#
loop_
_entity_poly.entity_id
_entity_poly.type
_entity_poly.pdbx_seq_one_letter_code
_entity_poly.pdbx_strand_id
1 'polypeptide(L)'
;MIRLDDILVQIGEFGPYQKKVFAIVCMIGFTASWQSMIVVFLAASVDHWCAVPQWDDFDCSATGLSEETCMLAMKNASIPANYTSGHQLVFEQCVKYNVSGEAFNPEIDPFHDPGWPTSQVIECDSGWVYDTSQYKSSIITDVSYFPNI
;
A
#
# COMPACT_ATOMS: atom_id res chain seq x y z
N MET A 1 44.36 31.92 -25.66
CA MET A 1 43.39 31.00 -25.03
C MET A 1 43.36 29.76 -25.91
N ILE A 2 44.02 28.68 -25.50
CA ILE A 2 44.08 27.43 -26.27
C ILE A 2 42.68 26.82 -26.23
N ARG A 3 42.07 26.57 -27.40
CA ARG A 3 40.75 25.93 -27.45
C ARG A 3 40.94 24.43 -27.23
N LEU A 4 40.06 23.84 -26.42
CA LEU A 4 40.09 22.42 -26.09
C LEU A 4 40.03 21.53 -27.36
N ASP A 5 39.36 22.02 -28.40
CA ASP A 5 39.28 21.36 -29.71
C ASP A 5 40.64 21.20 -30.40
N ASP A 6 41.54 22.19 -30.28
CA ASP A 6 42.87 22.14 -30.92
C ASP A 6 43.80 21.12 -30.23
N ILE A 7 43.63 20.95 -28.91
CA ILE A 7 44.35 19.92 -28.14
C ILE A 7 43.89 18.52 -28.53
N LEU A 8 42.58 18.31 -28.72
CA LEU A 8 41.99 17.01 -29.08
C LEU A 8 42.46 16.49 -30.45
N VAL A 9 42.70 17.38 -31.41
CA VAL A 9 43.28 17.02 -32.71
C VAL A 9 44.72 16.49 -32.56
N GLN A 10 45.47 17.00 -31.58
CA GLN A 10 46.89 16.68 -31.40
C GLN A 10 47.13 15.37 -30.61
N ILE A 11 46.16 14.92 -29.79
CA ILE A 11 46.19 13.65 -29.05
C ILE A 11 45.50 12.49 -29.79
N GLY A 12 44.74 12.78 -30.86
CA GLY A 12 44.01 11.82 -31.68
C GLY A 12 42.49 11.90 -31.48
N GLU A 13 41.75 11.96 -32.59
CA GLU A 13 40.28 11.99 -32.61
C GLU A 13 39.64 10.79 -31.88
N PHE A 14 38.38 10.98 -31.47
CA PHE A 14 37.54 10.01 -30.75
C PHE A 14 37.60 8.60 -31.37
N GLY A 15 38.48 7.75 -30.82
CA GLY A 15 38.81 6.45 -31.38
C GLY A 15 37.66 5.44 -31.25
N PRO A 16 37.66 4.35 -32.03
CA PRO A 16 36.61 3.31 -31.95
C PRO A 16 36.52 2.68 -30.56
N TYR A 17 37.62 2.64 -29.80
CA TYR A 17 37.62 2.20 -28.40
C TYR A 17 36.91 3.19 -27.47
N GLN A 18 37.18 4.49 -27.59
CA GLN A 18 36.51 5.53 -26.79
C GLN A 18 35.00 5.56 -27.07
N LYS A 19 34.57 5.36 -28.33
CA LYS A 19 33.15 5.26 -28.68
C LYS A 19 32.47 4.06 -28.00
N LYS A 20 33.15 2.90 -27.93
CA LYS A 20 32.64 1.71 -27.23
C LYS A 20 32.53 1.94 -25.73
N VAL A 21 33.57 2.51 -25.10
CA VAL A 21 33.55 2.81 -23.66
C VAL A 21 32.45 3.82 -23.33
N PHE A 22 32.32 4.89 -24.11
CA PHE A 22 31.26 5.87 -23.95
C PHE A 22 29.87 5.23 -24.08
N ALA A 23 29.65 4.38 -25.08
CA ALA A 23 28.39 3.65 -25.24
C ALA A 23 28.08 2.76 -24.02
N ILE A 24 29.06 2.03 -23.49
CA ILE A 24 28.88 1.20 -22.28
C ILE A 24 28.53 2.06 -21.06
N VAL A 25 29.23 3.18 -20.86
CA VAL A 25 28.95 4.11 -19.75
C VAL A 25 27.55 4.70 -19.87
N CYS A 26 27.12 5.09 -21.07
CA CYS A 26 25.75 5.57 -21.31
C CYS A 26 24.71 4.49 -21.02
N MET A 27 24.96 3.23 -21.41
CA MET A 27 24.07 2.10 -21.12
C MET A 27 23.93 1.87 -19.62
N ILE A 28 25.04 1.92 -18.86
CA ILE A 28 25.02 1.78 -17.39
C ILE A 28 24.25 2.95 -16.75
N GLY A 29 24.47 4.19 -17.21
CA GLY A 29 23.75 5.35 -16.70
C GLY A 29 22.24 5.28 -16.97
N PHE A 30 21.87 4.80 -18.16
CA PHE A 30 20.47 4.61 -18.53
C PHE A 30 19.79 3.52 -17.67
N THR A 31 20.44 2.38 -17.48
CA THR A 31 19.88 1.29 -16.65
C THR A 31 19.78 1.68 -15.18
N ALA A 32 20.76 2.40 -14.63
CA ALA A 32 20.70 2.91 -13.27
C ALA A 32 19.53 3.90 -13.06
N SER A 33 19.28 4.78 -14.04
CA SER A 33 18.14 5.70 -14.01
C SER A 33 16.81 4.94 -14.02
N TRP A 34 16.69 3.92 -14.87
CA TRP A 34 15.48 3.10 -14.96
C TRP A 34 15.17 2.36 -13.66
N GLN A 35 16.18 1.82 -12.98
CA GLN A 35 16.00 1.12 -11.70
C GLN A 35 15.34 2.00 -10.64
N SER A 36 15.69 3.30 -10.59
CA SER A 36 15.07 4.23 -9.64
C SER A 36 13.56 4.41 -9.85
N MET A 37 13.09 4.27 -11.10
CA MET A 37 11.66 4.36 -11.43
C MET A 37 10.87 3.11 -11.02
N ILE A 38 11.53 1.95 -10.84
CA ILE A 38 10.81 0.72 -10.44
C ILE A 38 10.32 0.84 -8.99
N VAL A 39 11.13 1.46 -8.12
CA VAL A 39 10.83 1.58 -6.68
C VAL A 39 9.52 2.34 -6.44
N VAL A 40 9.20 3.35 -7.25
CA VAL A 40 7.95 4.12 -7.05
C VAL A 40 6.69 3.29 -7.30
N PHE A 41 6.77 2.24 -8.12
CA PHE A 41 5.66 1.33 -8.34
C PHE A 41 5.60 0.21 -7.30
N LEU A 42 6.76 -0.26 -6.84
CA LEU A 42 6.83 -1.33 -5.83
C LEU A 42 6.50 -0.84 -4.41
N ALA A 43 6.80 0.42 -4.11
CA ALA A 43 6.53 1.06 -2.82
C ALA A 43 5.20 1.82 -2.79
N ALA A 44 4.25 1.45 -3.65
CA ALA A 44 2.92 2.07 -3.67
C ALA A 44 2.22 1.87 -2.31
N SER A 45 1.71 2.96 -1.74
CA SER A 45 0.86 2.90 -0.55
C SER A 45 -0.48 2.28 -0.92
N VAL A 46 -0.82 1.17 -0.28
CA VAL A 46 -2.12 0.52 -0.40
C VAL A 46 -2.98 0.86 0.81
N ASP A 47 -4.28 1.03 0.56
CA ASP A 47 -5.24 1.17 1.63
C ASP A 47 -5.28 -0.13 2.45
N HIS A 48 -5.34 0.04 3.77
CA HIS A 48 -5.32 -1.07 4.71
C HIS A 48 -6.23 -0.78 5.89
N TRP A 49 -6.59 -1.85 6.59
CA TRP A 49 -7.37 -1.80 7.80
C TRP A 49 -6.94 -2.86 8.80
N CYS A 50 -7.34 -2.72 10.06
CA CYS A 50 -7.05 -3.72 11.07
C CYS A 50 -7.74 -5.06 10.73
N ALA A 51 -7.01 -6.16 10.90
CA ALA A 51 -7.61 -7.49 10.92
C ALA A 51 -8.41 -7.72 12.22
N VAL A 52 -9.52 -8.45 12.09
CA VAL A 52 -10.41 -8.82 13.20
C VAL A 52 -10.61 -10.34 13.14
N PRO A 53 -9.66 -11.13 13.69
CA PRO A 53 -9.60 -12.58 13.46
C PRO A 53 -10.82 -13.34 14.00
N GLN A 54 -11.51 -12.77 14.99
CA GLN A 54 -12.73 -13.36 15.55
C GLN A 54 -13.92 -13.37 14.58
N TRP A 55 -13.83 -12.65 13.45
CA TRP A 55 -14.85 -12.60 12.42
C TRP A 55 -14.48 -13.39 11.16
N ASP A 56 -13.26 -13.96 11.08
CA ASP A 56 -12.82 -14.74 9.91
C ASP A 56 -13.61 -16.05 9.74
N ASP A 57 -14.16 -16.59 10.83
CA ASP A 57 -15.02 -17.78 10.82
C ASP A 57 -16.46 -17.49 10.35
N PHE A 58 -16.80 -16.22 10.10
CA PHE A 58 -18.15 -15.84 9.69
C PHE A 58 -18.42 -16.21 8.22
N ASP A 59 -19.43 -17.05 8.00
CA ASP A 59 -19.82 -17.44 6.65
C ASP A 59 -20.66 -16.35 5.97
N CYS A 60 -19.99 -15.49 5.20
CA CYS A 60 -20.64 -14.48 4.37
C CYS A 60 -21.68 -15.07 3.41
N SER A 61 -21.51 -16.32 2.94
CA SER A 61 -22.45 -16.94 2.00
C SER A 61 -23.80 -17.29 2.64
N ALA A 62 -23.83 -17.51 3.95
CA ALA A 62 -25.06 -17.80 4.70
C ALA A 62 -26.01 -16.60 4.78
N THR A 63 -25.50 -15.38 4.62
CA THR A 63 -26.28 -14.14 4.71
C THR A 63 -26.93 -13.71 3.39
N GLY A 64 -26.69 -14.45 2.29
CA GLY A 64 -27.19 -14.10 0.96
C GLY A 64 -26.56 -12.84 0.34
N LEU A 65 -25.54 -12.29 0.98
CA LEU A 65 -24.75 -11.14 0.52
C LEU A 65 -23.60 -11.60 -0.40
N SER A 66 -23.10 -10.70 -1.24
CA SER A 66 -21.86 -10.95 -1.98
C SER A 66 -20.66 -10.89 -1.04
N GLU A 67 -19.60 -11.62 -1.36
CA GLU A 67 -18.35 -11.60 -0.58
C GLU A 67 -17.81 -10.17 -0.40
N GLU A 68 -17.86 -9.36 -1.46
CA GLU A 68 -17.44 -7.96 -1.43
C GLU A 68 -18.27 -7.11 -0.46
N THR A 69 -19.61 -7.26 -0.46
CA THR A 69 -20.48 -6.49 0.45
C THR A 69 -20.31 -6.91 1.90
N CYS A 70 -20.05 -8.19 2.15
CA CYS A 70 -19.74 -8.70 3.49
C CYS A 70 -18.43 -8.10 4.02
N MET A 71 -17.36 -8.10 3.22
CA MET A 71 -16.09 -7.49 3.62
C MET A 71 -16.20 -5.98 3.87
N LEU A 72 -17.01 -5.28 3.08
CA LEU A 72 -17.32 -3.86 3.31
C LEU A 72 -18.08 -3.65 4.63
N ALA A 73 -19.03 -4.52 4.98
CA ALA A 73 -19.75 -4.46 6.24
C ALA A 73 -18.81 -4.73 7.43
N MET A 74 -17.91 -5.71 7.34
CA MET A 74 -16.87 -5.95 8.35
C MET A 74 -15.96 -4.72 8.53
N LYS A 75 -15.54 -4.10 7.43
CA LYS A 75 -14.74 -2.88 7.45
C LYS A 75 -15.49 -1.74 8.15
N ASN A 76 -16.76 -1.53 7.81
CA ASN A 76 -17.58 -0.47 8.40
C ASN A 76 -17.83 -0.70 9.89
N ALA A 77 -18.06 -1.96 10.31
CA ALA A 77 -18.31 -2.31 11.71
C ALA A 77 -17.05 -2.22 12.58
N SER A 78 -15.86 -2.51 12.03
CA SER A 78 -14.62 -2.56 12.81
C SER A 78 -13.90 -1.22 12.94
N ILE A 79 -14.08 -0.29 12.00
CA ILE A 79 -13.20 0.88 11.88
C ILE A 79 -13.98 2.18 12.10
N PRO A 80 -13.45 3.13 12.88
CA PRO A 80 -14.02 4.46 12.95
C PRO A 80 -13.91 5.20 11.62
N ALA A 81 -15.03 5.78 11.20
CA ALA A 81 -15.09 6.62 10.02
C ALA A 81 -15.21 8.09 10.42
N ASN A 82 -14.45 8.95 9.75
CA ASN A 82 -14.50 10.39 9.94
C ASN A 82 -15.02 11.08 8.67
N TYR A 83 -15.86 12.08 8.83
CA TYR A 83 -16.35 12.88 7.71
C TYR A 83 -15.39 14.05 7.48
N THR A 84 -14.76 14.07 6.31
CA THR A 84 -13.97 15.24 5.89
C THR A 84 -14.88 16.42 5.58
N SER A 85 -14.32 17.64 5.51
CA SER A 85 -15.06 18.88 5.22
C SER A 85 -15.88 18.84 3.91
N GLY A 86 -15.59 17.89 3.01
CA GLY A 86 -16.32 17.63 1.78
C GLY A 86 -17.45 16.60 1.88
N HIS A 87 -17.89 16.20 3.07
CA HIS A 87 -18.87 15.11 3.30
C HIS A 87 -18.42 13.73 2.75
N GLN A 88 -17.12 13.55 2.52
CA GLN A 88 -16.57 12.26 2.14
C GLN A 88 -16.19 11.48 3.40
N LEU A 89 -16.71 10.26 3.50
CA LEU A 89 -16.44 9.32 4.58
C LEU A 89 -15.06 8.71 4.38
N VAL A 90 -14.17 8.95 5.36
CA VAL A 90 -12.78 8.46 5.35
C VAL A 90 -12.59 7.56 6.57
N PHE A 91 -12.22 6.31 6.33
CA PHE A 91 -11.92 5.35 7.39
C PHE A 91 -10.53 5.60 7.96
N GLU A 92 -10.39 5.47 9.28
CA GLU A 92 -9.06 5.50 9.90
C GLU A 92 -8.31 4.21 9.59
N GLN A 93 -7.04 4.33 9.19
CA GLN A 93 -6.28 3.16 8.74
C GLN A 93 -5.58 2.43 9.88
N CYS A 94 -5.22 3.12 10.98
CA CYS A 94 -4.33 2.59 12.02
C CYS A 94 -5.03 2.09 13.29
N VAL A 95 -6.36 2.26 13.40
CA VAL A 95 -7.13 1.99 14.61
C VAL A 95 -8.42 1.26 14.29
N LYS A 96 -8.93 0.52 15.29
CA LYS A 96 -10.23 -0.16 15.23
C LYS A 96 -11.00 0.02 16.53
N TYR A 97 -12.30 -0.22 16.48
CA TYR A 97 -13.09 -0.42 17.69
C TYR A 97 -12.65 -1.68 18.44
N ASN A 98 -12.71 -1.63 19.76
CA ASN A 98 -12.46 -2.77 20.61
C ASN A 98 -13.67 -3.72 20.56
N VAL A 99 -13.72 -4.52 19.51
CA VAL A 99 -14.77 -5.50 19.27
C VAL A 99 -14.46 -6.87 19.90
N SER A 100 -13.47 -6.97 20.80
CA SER A 100 -13.08 -8.25 21.42
C SER A 100 -14.26 -8.91 22.15
N GLY A 101 -14.82 -9.96 21.55
CA GLY A 101 -15.97 -10.70 22.09
C GLY A 101 -17.33 -10.37 21.45
N GLU A 102 -17.38 -9.46 20.48
CA GLU A 102 -18.60 -9.16 19.72
C GLU A 102 -18.69 -10.02 18.46
N ALA A 103 -19.86 -10.61 18.22
CA ALA A 103 -20.14 -11.36 17.00
C ALA A 103 -20.41 -10.40 15.83
N PHE A 104 -19.88 -10.73 14.65
CA PHE A 104 -20.16 -9.96 13.45
C PHE A 104 -21.60 -10.17 12.97
N ASN A 105 -22.27 -9.06 12.66
CA ASN A 105 -23.53 -9.06 11.93
C ASN A 105 -23.46 -7.99 10.81
N PRO A 106 -23.77 -8.31 9.54
CA PRO A 106 -23.66 -7.36 8.43
C PRO A 106 -24.57 -6.12 8.55
N GLU A 107 -25.63 -6.19 9.37
CA GLU A 107 -26.57 -5.09 9.58
C GLU A 107 -26.10 -4.06 10.61
N ILE A 108 -24.95 -4.28 11.25
CA ILE A 108 -24.43 -3.38 12.29
C ILE A 108 -23.96 -2.06 11.69
N ASP A 109 -24.45 -0.97 12.26
CA ASP A 109 -23.97 0.38 12.03
C ASP A 109 -23.43 0.98 13.34
N PRO A 110 -22.09 1.13 13.48
CA PRO A 110 -21.46 1.69 14.68
C PRO A 110 -22.00 3.04 15.16
N PHE A 111 -22.62 3.82 14.26
CA PHE A 111 -23.18 5.13 14.60
C PHE A 111 -24.61 5.06 15.13
N HIS A 112 -25.38 4.05 14.71
CA HIS A 112 -26.79 3.93 15.05
C HIS A 112 -27.07 2.83 16.08
N ASP A 113 -26.16 1.88 16.27
CA ASP A 113 -26.30 0.80 17.23
C ASP A 113 -25.73 1.18 18.61
N PRO A 114 -26.57 1.42 19.63
CA PRO A 114 -26.13 1.87 20.95
C PRO A 114 -25.35 0.82 21.74
N GLY A 115 -25.35 -0.43 21.30
CA GLY A 115 -24.58 -1.52 21.90
C GLY A 115 -23.14 -1.64 21.37
N TRP A 116 -22.78 -0.89 20.33
CA TRP A 116 -21.47 -1.03 19.69
C TRP A 116 -20.37 -0.26 20.45
N PRO A 117 -19.15 -0.81 20.59
CA PRO A 117 -18.06 -0.21 21.37
C PRO A 117 -17.39 1.00 20.67
N THR A 118 -18.19 1.94 20.16
CA THR A 118 -17.73 3.13 19.41
C THR A 118 -16.85 4.08 20.24
N SER A 119 -16.91 3.98 21.58
CA SER A 119 -16.09 4.78 22.50
C SER A 119 -14.70 4.18 22.79
N GLN A 120 -14.49 2.89 22.47
CA GLN A 120 -13.25 2.19 22.75
C GLN A 120 -12.50 1.95 21.45
N VAL A 121 -11.57 2.84 21.12
CA VAL A 121 -10.73 2.73 19.93
C VAL A 121 -9.33 2.27 20.37
N ILE A 122 -8.81 1.24 19.71
CA ILE A 122 -7.50 0.63 19.97
C ILE A 122 -6.66 0.59 18.70
N GLU A 123 -5.35 0.55 18.85
CA GLU A 123 -4.44 0.27 17.73
C GLU A 123 -4.64 -1.16 17.22
N CYS A 124 -4.34 -1.40 15.94
CA CYS A 124 -4.46 -2.74 15.38
C CYS A 124 -3.50 -3.73 16.07
N ASP A 125 -4.05 -4.73 16.73
CA ASP A 125 -3.34 -5.73 17.52
C ASP A 125 -3.13 -7.06 16.77
N SER A 126 -3.95 -7.33 15.76
CA SER A 126 -4.05 -8.63 15.09
C SER A 126 -3.56 -8.61 13.64
N GLY A 127 -2.79 -7.58 13.27
CA GLY A 127 -2.29 -7.37 11.91
C GLY A 127 -3.24 -6.55 11.02
N TRP A 128 -2.99 -6.61 9.71
CA TRP A 128 -3.58 -5.73 8.71
C TRP A 128 -4.15 -6.51 7.55
N VAL A 129 -5.30 -6.06 7.03
CA VAL A 129 -5.88 -6.51 5.77
C VAL A 129 -5.72 -5.38 4.76
N TYR A 130 -5.23 -5.71 3.57
CA TYR A 130 -4.90 -4.74 2.52
C TYR A 130 -5.91 -4.81 1.38
N ASP A 131 -6.25 -3.66 0.81
CA ASP A 131 -6.99 -3.62 -0.45
C ASP A 131 -6.09 -4.09 -1.60
N THR A 132 -6.53 -5.15 -2.29
CA THR A 132 -5.82 -5.72 -3.45
C THR A 132 -6.42 -5.32 -4.80
N SER A 133 -7.38 -4.38 -4.81
CA SER A 133 -8.08 -3.92 -6.01
C SER A 133 -7.14 -3.30 -7.06
N GLN A 134 -6.17 -2.49 -6.62
CA GLN A 134 -5.21 -1.81 -7.49
C GLN A 134 -3.88 -2.54 -7.60
N TYR A 135 -3.35 -3.05 -6.48
CA TYR A 135 -2.07 -3.73 -6.42
C TYR A 135 -2.22 -5.07 -5.72
N LYS A 136 -1.80 -6.15 -6.39
CA LYS A 136 -1.85 -7.50 -5.80
C LYS A 136 -0.82 -7.68 -4.68
N SER A 137 0.33 -7.02 -4.79
CA SER A 137 1.40 -7.02 -3.80
C SER A 137 2.22 -5.75 -3.97
N SER A 138 2.72 -5.25 -2.85
CA SER A 138 3.66 -4.13 -2.73
C SER A 138 4.72 -4.51 -1.69
N ILE A 139 5.83 -3.76 -1.64
CA ILE A 139 6.84 -3.94 -0.59
C ILE A 139 6.21 -3.82 0.80
N ILE A 140 5.19 -2.97 0.96
CA ILE A 140 4.51 -2.72 2.22
C ILE A 140 3.70 -3.94 2.66
N THR A 141 2.93 -4.54 1.74
CA THR A 141 2.13 -5.74 2.04
C THR A 141 3.01 -6.94 2.34
N ASP A 142 4.12 -7.08 1.61
CA ASP A 142 5.02 -8.22 1.75
C ASP A 142 5.80 -8.16 3.08
N VAL A 143 6.36 -7.00 3.44
CA VAL A 143 7.09 -6.83 4.72
C VAL A 143 6.19 -7.11 5.92
N SER A 144 4.93 -6.68 5.84
CA SER A 144 3.95 -6.89 6.92
C SER A 144 3.62 -8.37 7.14
N TYR A 145 3.80 -9.21 6.12
CA TYR A 145 3.61 -10.66 6.20
C TYR A 145 4.84 -11.41 6.76
N PHE A 146 6.00 -10.74 6.84
CA PHE A 146 7.24 -11.29 7.40
C PHE A 146 7.69 -10.53 8.66
N PRO A 147 6.96 -10.60 9.78
CA PRO A 147 7.29 -9.86 11.00
C PRO A 147 8.58 -10.31 11.74
N ASN A 148 9.36 -11.25 11.19
CA ASN A 148 10.53 -11.87 11.86
C ASN A 148 11.83 -11.87 11.02
N ILE A 149 12.08 -10.83 10.22
CA ILE A 149 13.40 -10.60 9.60
C ILE A 149 14.03 -9.34 10.19
#